data_AF-A0A7K2QDU5-F1
#
_entry.id   AF-A0A7K2QDU5-F1
#
_cell.length_a   1.000
_cell.length_b   1.000
_cell.length_c   1.000
_cell.angle_alpha   90.00
_cell.angle_beta   90.00
_cell.angle_gamma   90.00
#
_symmetry.space_group_name_H-M   'P 1'
#
loop_
_entity.id
_entity.type
_entity.pdbx_description
1 polymer ?
#
loop_
_entity_poly.entity_id
_entity_poly.type
_entity_poly.pdbx_seq_one_letter_code
_entity_poly.pdbx_strand_id
1 'polypeptide(L)'
;MSAPAGLIDVHHHAIPPFYADALGDRKAIPGVDYPTWTPEQSLEVMDAHGIAAAVLSVTAPGVTFLDGPDASKLARRVNEYFAELVREHPTRFGAFAILPLPDVTAAREELRYALDVLGLDGVGVLTSYGHRYLGDPEFEPLFAEIAERGAAVHVHPAAPPSRDLATFDLPVSLYEFTFETTRTAASLLFNGVLDRLPDLKMILSHAGGTLPFLARRLTYGTTIGAYLEDRAPKDVIGTLGRLH
;
A
#
# COMPACT_ATOMS: atom_id res chain seq x y z
N MET A 1 5.65 -1.15 -29.04
CA MET A 1 5.46 -2.60 -28.85
C MET A 1 4.20 -2.76 -28.01
N SER A 2 3.24 -3.62 -28.41
CA SER A 2 2.01 -3.85 -27.63
C SER A 2 2.33 -4.66 -26.39
N ALA A 3 1.64 -4.40 -25.26
CA ALA A 3 1.75 -5.23 -24.08
C ALA A 3 1.38 -6.69 -24.40
N PRO A 4 2.11 -7.70 -23.89
CA PRO A 4 1.76 -9.09 -24.09
C PRO A 4 0.36 -9.37 -23.50
N ALA A 5 -0.44 -10.20 -24.18
CA ALA A 5 -1.70 -10.68 -23.61
C ALA A 5 -1.39 -11.62 -22.43
N GLY A 6 -1.93 -11.35 -21.25
CA GLY A 6 -1.67 -12.16 -20.06
C GLY A 6 -2.12 -11.49 -18.76
N LEU A 7 -1.74 -12.09 -17.64
CA LEU A 7 -2.07 -11.60 -16.30
C LEU A 7 -1.28 -10.34 -15.97
N ILE A 8 -1.88 -9.42 -15.23
CA ILE A 8 -1.19 -8.28 -14.61
C ILE A 8 -1.09 -8.55 -13.11
N ASP A 9 0.13 -8.67 -12.60
CA ASP A 9 0.41 -8.83 -11.17
C ASP A 9 0.51 -7.45 -10.51
N VAL A 10 -0.43 -7.11 -9.63
CA VAL A 10 -0.45 -5.82 -8.91
C VAL A 10 0.11 -5.91 -7.50
N HIS A 11 0.59 -7.08 -7.07
CA HIS A 11 1.19 -7.30 -5.76
C HIS A 11 2.58 -7.93 -5.94
N HIS A 12 3.46 -7.21 -6.64
CA HIS A 12 4.81 -7.67 -6.95
C HIS A 12 5.85 -6.87 -6.18
N HIS A 13 6.53 -7.52 -5.23
CA HIS A 13 7.52 -6.83 -4.41
C HIS A 13 8.88 -6.73 -5.10
N ALA A 14 9.44 -5.51 -5.12
CA ALA A 14 10.81 -5.26 -5.54
C ALA A 14 11.65 -4.78 -4.36
N ILE A 15 12.86 -5.34 -4.24
CA ILE A 15 13.78 -5.06 -3.14
C ILE A 15 15.15 -4.73 -3.75
N PRO A 16 15.34 -3.47 -4.21
CA PRO A 16 16.62 -3.07 -4.79
C PRO A 16 17.77 -3.29 -3.80
N PRO A 17 18.99 -3.68 -4.22
CA PRO A 17 20.09 -3.97 -3.31
C PRO A 17 20.40 -2.82 -2.35
N PHE A 18 20.38 -1.58 -2.83
CA PHE A 18 20.61 -0.41 -1.99
C PHE A 18 19.51 -0.17 -0.94
N TYR A 19 18.27 -0.61 -1.22
CA TYR A 19 17.18 -0.57 -0.26
C TYR A 19 17.37 -1.67 0.79
N ALA A 20 17.77 -2.88 0.37
CA ALA A 20 18.11 -3.96 1.29
C ALA A 20 19.27 -3.58 2.23
N ASP A 21 20.31 -2.94 1.70
CA ASP A 21 21.43 -2.41 2.49
C ASP A 21 20.98 -1.36 3.50
N ALA A 22 20.10 -0.44 3.07
CA ALA A 22 19.53 0.56 3.97
C ALA A 22 18.65 -0.08 5.05
N LEU A 23 17.87 -1.12 4.72
CA LEU A 23 16.99 -1.82 5.66
C LEU A 23 17.80 -2.55 6.75
N GLY A 24 18.82 -3.32 6.35
CA GLY A 24 19.58 -4.19 7.25
C GLY A 24 18.65 -5.18 8.00
N ASP A 25 18.80 -5.24 9.32
CA ASP A 25 18.00 -6.14 10.18
C ASP A 25 16.65 -5.54 10.61
N ARG A 26 16.28 -4.32 10.15
CA ARG A 26 15.06 -3.61 10.53
C ARG A 26 13.82 -4.07 9.75
N LYS A 27 13.71 -5.38 9.54
CA LYS A 27 12.64 -6.01 8.75
C LYS A 27 11.29 -5.90 9.45
N ALA A 28 10.20 -5.91 8.68
CA ALA A 28 8.84 -5.79 9.24
C ALA A 28 8.41 -7.01 10.05
N ILE A 29 8.94 -8.20 9.73
CA ILE A 29 8.63 -9.45 10.42
C ILE A 29 9.94 -9.98 11.01
N PRO A 30 10.09 -9.98 12.35
CA PRO A 30 11.26 -10.57 13.00
C PRO A 30 11.44 -12.04 12.60
N GLY A 31 12.66 -12.43 12.23
CA GLY A 31 13.01 -13.82 11.88
C GLY A 31 12.62 -14.27 10.47
N VAL A 32 12.06 -13.39 9.64
CA VAL A 32 11.80 -13.69 8.21
C VAL A 32 12.79 -12.91 7.35
N ASP A 33 13.60 -13.64 6.59
CA ASP A 33 14.52 -13.05 5.62
C ASP A 33 13.82 -12.62 4.34
N TYR A 34 14.28 -11.50 3.79
CA TYR A 34 13.84 -11.07 2.47
C TYR A 34 14.68 -11.81 1.44
N PRO A 35 14.08 -12.28 0.35
CA PRO A 35 14.84 -12.92 -0.71
C PRO A 35 15.80 -11.90 -1.32
N THR A 36 16.95 -12.37 -1.79
CA THR A 36 17.71 -11.62 -2.78
C THR A 36 16.81 -11.42 -3.99
N TRP A 37 16.76 -10.18 -4.49
CA TRP A 37 15.89 -9.80 -5.59
C TRP A 37 16.69 -9.14 -6.69
N THR A 38 16.42 -9.53 -7.93
CA THR A 38 16.86 -8.82 -9.14
C THR A 38 15.68 -8.67 -10.13
N PRO A 39 15.75 -7.69 -11.05
CA PRO A 39 14.76 -7.57 -12.12
C PRO A 39 14.68 -8.84 -12.97
N GLU A 40 15.80 -9.50 -13.25
CA GLU A 40 15.87 -10.73 -14.05
C GLU A 40 15.10 -11.87 -13.38
N GLN A 41 15.26 -12.05 -12.07
CA GLN A 41 14.50 -13.05 -11.32
C GLN A 41 12.99 -12.79 -11.39
N SER A 42 12.59 -11.51 -11.34
CA SER A 42 11.18 -11.13 -11.49
C SER A 42 10.65 -11.49 -12.88
N LEU A 43 11.42 -11.17 -13.93
CA LEU A 43 11.07 -11.49 -15.32
C LEU A 43 10.99 -13.02 -15.54
N GLU A 44 11.92 -13.79 -14.98
CA GLU A 44 11.90 -15.26 -15.05
C GLU A 44 10.65 -15.85 -14.41
N VAL A 45 10.28 -15.39 -13.20
CA VAL A 45 9.04 -15.79 -12.54
C VAL A 45 7.82 -15.38 -13.37
N MET A 46 7.80 -14.16 -13.91
CA MET A 46 6.70 -13.68 -14.72
C MET A 46 6.52 -14.52 -15.99
N ASP A 47 7.60 -14.84 -16.70
CA ASP A 47 7.58 -15.68 -17.90
C ASP A 47 7.12 -17.10 -17.58
N ALA A 48 7.60 -17.69 -16.48
CA ALA A 48 7.23 -19.03 -16.05
C ALA A 48 5.74 -19.17 -15.68
N HIS A 49 5.10 -18.09 -15.25
CA HIS A 49 3.71 -18.08 -14.77
C HIS A 49 2.72 -17.37 -15.70
N GLY A 50 3.15 -16.91 -16.88
CA GLY A 50 2.29 -16.22 -17.84
C GLY A 50 1.84 -14.83 -17.37
N ILE A 51 2.65 -14.17 -16.55
CA ILE A 51 2.43 -12.80 -16.09
C ILE A 51 3.00 -11.86 -17.17
N ALA A 52 2.09 -11.15 -17.85
CA ALA A 52 2.45 -10.21 -18.90
C ALA A 52 3.19 -9.01 -18.33
N ALA A 53 2.66 -8.44 -17.24
CA ALA A 53 3.24 -7.29 -16.55
C ALA A 53 3.06 -7.38 -15.04
N ALA A 54 3.98 -6.77 -14.30
CA ALA A 54 3.94 -6.63 -12.85
C ALA A 54 4.05 -5.16 -12.44
N VAL A 55 3.27 -4.73 -11.46
CA VAL A 55 3.37 -3.38 -10.89
C VAL A 55 4.20 -3.47 -9.62
N LEU A 56 5.42 -2.97 -9.68
CA LEU A 56 6.40 -3.05 -8.62
C LEU A 56 5.99 -2.21 -7.42
N SER A 57 6.18 -2.74 -6.21
CA SER A 57 6.07 -1.96 -4.98
C SER A 57 7.08 -2.42 -3.93
N VAL A 58 7.47 -1.52 -3.02
CA VAL A 58 8.21 -1.91 -1.83
C VAL A 58 7.25 -2.46 -0.78
N THR A 59 7.64 -3.54 -0.08
CA THR A 59 6.87 -4.14 1.00
C THR A 59 7.07 -3.39 2.34
N ALA A 60 6.39 -3.80 3.40
CA ALA A 60 6.67 -3.27 4.74
C ALA A 60 8.16 -3.50 5.11
N PRO A 61 8.83 -2.59 5.83
CA PRO A 61 8.31 -1.40 6.50
C PRO A 61 8.31 -0.14 5.62
N GLY A 62 8.41 -0.24 4.29
CA GLY A 62 8.52 0.94 3.43
C GLY A 62 9.79 1.72 3.78
N VAL A 63 9.67 2.99 4.16
CA VAL A 63 10.80 3.81 4.67
C VAL A 63 10.66 4.19 6.15
N THR A 64 9.73 3.58 6.89
CA THR A 64 9.43 3.99 8.28
C THR A 64 10.53 3.64 9.29
N PHE A 65 11.61 3.01 8.85
CA PHE A 65 12.80 2.71 9.64
C PHE A 65 13.86 3.83 9.60
N LEU A 66 13.57 4.91 8.87
CA LEU A 66 14.33 6.15 8.77
C LEU A 66 13.42 7.32 9.14
N ASP A 67 14.03 8.46 9.49
CA ASP A 67 13.32 9.68 9.84
C ASP A 67 13.66 10.83 8.87
N GLY A 68 12.68 11.71 8.67
CA GLY A 68 12.85 13.00 8.02
C GLY A 68 13.56 12.92 6.66
N PRO A 69 14.62 13.73 6.43
CA PRO A 69 15.27 13.81 5.13
C PRO A 69 15.82 12.48 4.59
N ASP A 70 16.23 11.55 5.45
CA ASP A 70 16.82 10.29 4.98
C ASP A 70 15.76 9.30 4.48
N ALA A 71 14.57 9.31 5.10
CA ALA A 71 13.40 8.60 4.56
C ALA A 71 13.01 9.14 3.17
N SER A 72 12.96 10.47 3.01
CA SER A 72 12.65 11.12 1.74
C SER A 72 13.67 10.83 0.65
N LYS A 73 14.98 10.87 0.97
CA LYS A 73 16.04 10.51 0.01
C LYS A 73 15.95 9.06 -0.43
N LEU A 74 15.68 8.13 0.50
CA LEU A 74 15.55 6.73 0.16
C LEU A 74 14.30 6.48 -0.70
N ALA A 75 13.16 7.08 -0.35
CA ALA A 75 11.94 7.00 -1.15
C ALA A 75 12.17 7.51 -2.58
N ARG A 76 12.78 8.69 -2.73
CA ARG A 76 13.17 9.26 -4.02
C ARG A 76 14.02 8.29 -4.84
N ARG A 77 15.08 7.75 -4.24
CA ARG A 77 16.00 6.83 -4.92
C ARG A 77 15.31 5.53 -5.37
N VAL A 78 14.40 5.00 -4.55
CA VAL A 78 13.58 3.83 -4.93
C VAL A 78 12.67 4.17 -6.11
N ASN A 79 11.99 5.32 -6.07
CA ASN A 79 11.07 5.73 -7.14
C ASN A 79 11.81 5.98 -8.45
N GLU A 80 12.98 6.63 -8.43
CA GLU A 80 13.85 6.82 -9.59
C GLU A 80 14.30 5.48 -10.18
N TYR A 81 14.69 4.53 -9.32
CA TYR A 81 15.08 3.19 -9.74
C TYR A 81 13.91 2.41 -10.37
N PHE A 82 12.71 2.49 -9.79
CA PHE A 82 11.51 1.89 -10.38
C PHE A 82 11.17 2.53 -11.73
N ALA A 83 11.27 3.85 -11.86
CA ALA A 83 11.06 4.53 -13.13
C ALA A 83 12.06 4.09 -14.20
N GLU A 84 13.32 3.86 -13.82
CA GLU A 84 14.34 3.30 -14.71
C GLU A 84 13.98 1.87 -15.17
N LEU A 85 13.54 0.99 -14.27
CA LEU A 85 13.10 -0.37 -14.63
C LEU A 85 11.88 -0.36 -15.55
N VAL A 86 10.90 0.52 -15.28
CA VAL A 86 9.76 0.72 -16.19
C VAL A 86 10.24 1.21 -17.56
N ARG A 87 11.19 2.15 -17.63
CA ARG A 87 11.77 2.62 -18.89
C ARG A 87 12.49 1.51 -19.66
N GLU A 88 13.19 0.62 -18.97
CA GLU A 88 13.94 -0.48 -19.57
C GLU A 88 13.05 -1.64 -20.03
N HIS A 89 11.95 -1.88 -19.31
CA HIS A 89 10.98 -2.93 -19.63
C HIS A 89 9.53 -2.40 -19.64
N PRO A 90 9.19 -1.47 -20.53
CA PRO A 90 7.94 -0.68 -20.47
C PRO A 90 6.67 -1.48 -20.74
N THR A 91 6.78 -2.71 -21.23
CA THR A 91 5.65 -3.62 -21.40
C THR A 91 5.59 -4.71 -20.33
N ARG A 92 6.55 -4.73 -19.40
CA ARG A 92 6.69 -5.78 -18.37
C ARG A 92 6.56 -5.21 -16.97
N PHE A 93 7.01 -3.98 -16.73
CA PHE A 93 6.90 -3.33 -15.42
C PHE A 93 6.05 -2.06 -15.47
N GLY A 94 5.20 -1.91 -14.46
CA GLY A 94 4.76 -0.62 -13.93
C GLY A 94 5.27 -0.47 -12.50
N ALA A 95 4.94 0.63 -11.81
CA ALA A 95 5.31 0.78 -10.40
C ALA A 95 4.36 1.66 -9.59
N PHE A 96 4.20 1.27 -8.32
CA PHE A 96 3.62 2.07 -7.26
C PHE A 96 4.74 2.80 -6.51
N ALA A 97 4.71 4.12 -6.54
CA ALA A 97 5.68 4.97 -5.85
C ALA A 97 5.61 4.76 -4.34
N ILE A 98 6.75 4.63 -3.69
CA ILE A 98 6.86 4.69 -2.23
C ILE A 98 6.88 6.15 -1.78
N LEU A 99 6.18 6.46 -0.69
CA LEU A 99 6.12 7.81 -0.11
C LEU A 99 6.79 7.85 1.28
N PRO A 100 7.46 8.96 1.65
CA PRO A 100 8.06 9.17 2.97
C PRO A 100 7.04 9.46 4.08
N LEU A 101 6.01 8.61 4.18
CA LEU A 101 5.04 8.66 5.27
C LEU A 101 5.69 8.20 6.59
N PRO A 102 5.30 8.79 7.74
CA PRO A 102 4.09 9.60 7.95
C PRO A 102 4.21 11.11 7.69
N ASP A 103 5.32 11.63 7.18
CA ASP A 103 5.43 13.05 6.86
C ASP A 103 4.57 13.37 5.62
N VAL A 104 3.35 13.86 5.84
CA VAL A 104 2.39 14.16 4.76
C VAL A 104 2.87 15.30 3.86
N THR A 105 3.67 16.22 4.37
CA THR A 105 4.22 17.31 3.54
C THR A 105 5.24 16.74 2.56
N ALA A 106 6.22 15.99 3.07
CA ALA A 106 7.21 15.32 2.24
C ALA A 106 6.59 14.28 1.30
N ALA A 107 5.56 13.55 1.77
CA ALA A 107 4.85 12.56 0.96
C ALA A 107 4.15 13.20 -0.24
N ARG A 108 3.56 14.39 -0.08
CA ARG A 108 2.92 15.12 -1.18
C ARG A 108 3.95 15.71 -2.17
N GLU A 109 5.11 16.15 -1.68
CA GLU A 109 6.21 16.55 -2.57
C GLU A 109 6.71 15.37 -3.40
N GLU A 110 6.90 14.22 -2.77
CA GLU A 110 7.32 13.00 -3.46
C GLU A 110 6.25 12.48 -4.41
N LEU A 111 4.97 12.53 -4.04
CA LEU A 111 3.84 12.18 -4.90
C LEU A 111 3.89 12.94 -6.23
N ARG A 112 4.06 14.28 -6.17
CA ARG A 112 4.15 15.12 -7.37
C ARG A 112 5.33 14.72 -8.24
N TYR A 113 6.49 14.49 -7.63
CA TYR A 113 7.66 14.08 -8.39
C TYR A 113 7.47 12.70 -9.03
N ALA A 114 7.01 11.72 -8.27
CA ALA A 114 6.85 10.35 -8.74
C ALA A 114 5.79 10.21 -9.84
N LEU A 115 4.66 10.90 -9.72
CA LEU A 115 3.59 10.79 -10.72
C LEU A 115 3.79 11.79 -11.87
N ASP A 116 4.13 13.05 -11.57
CA ASP A 116 4.11 14.11 -12.59
C ASP A 116 5.45 14.23 -13.35
N VAL A 117 6.57 13.77 -12.75
CA VAL A 117 7.91 13.82 -13.36
C VAL A 117 8.39 12.44 -13.80
N LEU A 118 8.33 11.43 -12.92
CA LEU A 118 8.77 10.08 -13.26
C LEU A 118 7.73 9.28 -14.05
N GLY A 119 6.44 9.65 -13.94
CA GLY A 119 5.35 8.97 -14.65
C GLY A 119 5.03 7.59 -14.09
N LEU A 120 5.22 7.37 -12.78
CA LEU A 120 4.84 6.10 -12.13
C LEU A 120 3.31 5.93 -12.09
N ASP A 121 2.83 4.68 -12.05
CA ASP A 121 1.42 4.32 -12.29
C ASP A 121 0.48 4.58 -11.10
N GLY A 122 1.05 4.77 -9.91
CA GLY A 122 0.30 5.01 -8.68
C GLY A 122 1.20 5.08 -7.46
N VAL A 123 0.64 4.83 -6.28
CA VAL A 123 1.40 4.88 -5.01
C VAL A 123 1.15 3.65 -4.14
N GLY A 124 2.19 3.23 -3.42
CA GLY A 124 2.14 2.17 -2.42
C GLY A 124 2.14 2.78 -1.03
N VAL A 125 1.17 2.42 -0.20
CA VAL A 125 1.07 2.85 1.20
C VAL A 125 0.90 1.65 2.12
N LEU A 126 1.25 1.84 3.39
CA LEU A 126 1.03 0.84 4.43
C LEU A 126 -0.32 1.04 5.11
N THR A 127 -0.88 -0.01 5.71
CA THR A 127 -2.16 0.06 6.44
C THR A 127 -2.14 1.05 7.60
N SER A 128 -0.98 1.31 8.19
CA SER A 128 -0.81 2.25 9.29
C SER A 128 0.62 2.78 9.39
N TYR A 129 0.76 3.98 9.96
CA TYR A 129 2.04 4.59 10.31
C TYR A 129 2.05 4.97 11.79
N GLY A 130 2.74 4.17 12.60
CA GLY A 130 2.60 4.23 14.06
C GLY A 130 1.19 3.79 14.48
N HIS A 131 0.49 4.59 15.27
CA HIS A 131 -0.88 4.29 15.72
C HIS A 131 -1.97 4.85 14.80
N ARG A 132 -1.59 5.51 13.69
CA ARG A 132 -2.52 6.16 12.75
C ARG A 132 -2.78 5.24 11.57
N TYR A 133 -4.05 4.89 11.37
CA TYR A 133 -4.53 4.19 10.17
C TYR A 133 -4.84 5.20 9.05
N LEU A 134 -5.01 4.72 7.82
CA LEU A 134 -5.21 5.60 6.66
C LEU A 134 -6.49 6.45 6.71
N GLY A 135 -7.47 6.08 7.54
CA GLY A 135 -8.63 6.93 7.79
C GLY A 135 -8.35 8.15 8.66
N ASP A 136 -7.15 8.31 9.22
CA ASP A 136 -6.79 9.48 10.02
C ASP A 136 -6.87 10.77 9.16
N PRO A 137 -7.52 11.85 9.64
CA PRO A 137 -7.64 13.11 8.89
C PRO A 137 -6.32 13.70 8.41
N GLU A 138 -5.21 13.39 9.07
CA GLU A 138 -3.89 13.87 8.66
C GLU A 138 -3.48 13.37 7.26
N PHE A 139 -3.92 12.18 6.86
CA PHE A 139 -3.62 11.61 5.54
C PHE A 139 -4.59 12.07 4.43
N GLU A 140 -5.71 12.68 4.79
CA GLU A 140 -6.75 13.07 3.81
C GLU A 140 -6.24 14.05 2.73
N PRO A 141 -5.40 15.07 3.04
CA PRO A 141 -4.83 15.94 2.00
C PRO A 141 -3.99 15.19 0.97
N LEU A 142 -3.31 14.11 1.37
CA LEU A 142 -2.56 13.25 0.45
C LEU A 142 -3.52 12.47 -0.46
N PHE A 143 -4.55 11.84 0.12
CA PHE A 143 -5.52 11.07 -0.66
C PHE A 143 -6.36 11.91 -1.60
N ALA A 144 -6.71 13.15 -1.20
CA ALA A 144 -7.37 14.10 -2.09
C ALA A 144 -6.50 14.39 -3.32
N GLU A 145 -5.21 14.65 -3.13
CA GLU A 145 -4.27 14.95 -4.22
C GLU A 145 -4.01 13.73 -5.14
N ILE A 146 -4.06 12.51 -4.59
CA ILE A 146 -4.01 11.27 -5.37
C ILE A 146 -5.30 11.07 -6.19
N ALA A 147 -6.46 11.30 -5.57
CA ALA A 147 -7.77 11.15 -6.23
C ALA A 147 -7.94 12.14 -7.40
N GLU A 148 -7.47 13.38 -7.25
CA GLU A 148 -7.45 14.39 -8.33
C GLU A 148 -6.67 13.90 -9.58
N ARG A 149 -5.63 13.09 -9.38
CA ARG A 149 -4.85 12.48 -10.47
C ARG A 149 -5.48 11.20 -11.02
N GLY A 150 -6.51 10.67 -10.35
CA GLY A 150 -7.11 9.38 -10.69
C GLY A 150 -6.15 8.19 -10.56
N ALA A 151 -5.05 8.36 -9.82
CA ALA A 151 -4.00 7.38 -9.62
C ALA A 151 -4.43 6.30 -8.61
N ALA A 152 -3.91 5.08 -8.79
CA ALA A 152 -4.22 3.96 -7.92
C ALA A 152 -3.37 3.98 -6.64
N VAL A 153 -3.98 3.60 -5.52
CA VAL A 153 -3.31 3.40 -4.22
C VAL A 153 -3.28 1.92 -3.90
N HIS A 154 -2.10 1.29 -3.92
CA HIS A 154 -1.93 -0.06 -3.40
C HIS A 154 -1.68 -0.02 -1.89
N VAL A 155 -2.56 -0.66 -1.13
CA VAL A 155 -2.51 -0.68 0.34
C VAL A 155 -1.98 -2.02 0.81
N HIS A 156 -0.72 -2.02 1.24
CA HIS A 156 -0.05 -3.20 1.78
C HIS A 156 -0.11 -3.21 3.32
N PRO A 157 -0.27 -4.37 3.97
CA PRO A 157 -0.25 -4.44 5.43
C PRO A 157 1.11 -4.07 6.02
N ALA A 158 1.07 -3.39 7.18
CA ALA A 158 2.18 -3.25 8.11
C ALA A 158 2.04 -4.22 9.27
N ALA A 159 3.09 -4.36 10.09
CA ALA A 159 2.94 -4.99 11.40
C ALA A 159 1.98 -4.16 12.27
N PRO A 160 1.02 -4.78 12.98
CA PRO A 160 0.10 -4.06 13.85
C PRO A 160 0.82 -3.19 14.89
N PRO A 161 0.26 -2.03 15.27
CA PRO A 161 0.89 -1.13 16.23
C PRO A 161 0.94 -1.69 17.67
N SER A 162 0.24 -2.78 17.96
CA SER A 162 0.15 -3.38 19.29
C SER A 162 1.41 -4.16 19.66
N ARG A 163 1.84 -4.04 20.92
CA ARG A 163 3.12 -4.56 21.43
C ARG A 163 3.14 -6.05 21.78
N ASP A 164 2.03 -6.77 21.63
CA ASP A 164 1.90 -8.15 22.11
C ASP A 164 1.36 -9.11 21.03
N LEU A 165 2.05 -9.15 19.89
CA LEU A 165 1.67 -9.98 18.73
C LEU A 165 2.18 -11.41 18.81
N ALA A 166 3.07 -11.74 19.75
CA ALA A 166 3.64 -13.08 19.90
C ALA A 166 2.70 -14.00 20.69
N THR A 167 1.39 -13.97 20.40
CA THR A 167 0.41 -14.81 21.09
C THR A 167 0.43 -16.25 20.55
N PHE A 168 0.78 -16.41 19.28
CA PHE A 168 0.88 -17.69 18.58
C PHE A 168 2.25 -17.71 17.93
N ASP A 169 3.06 -18.74 18.17
CA ASP A 169 4.40 -18.95 17.59
C ASP A 169 4.33 -19.15 16.06
N LEU A 170 3.85 -18.13 15.37
CA LEU A 170 3.50 -18.07 13.96
C LEU A 170 3.87 -16.67 13.44
N PRO A 171 4.42 -16.56 12.21
CA PRO A 171 4.62 -15.26 11.59
C PRO A 171 3.32 -14.46 11.53
N VAL A 172 3.37 -13.22 12.02
CA VAL A 172 2.20 -12.31 12.07
C VAL A 172 1.58 -12.06 10.68
N SER A 173 2.36 -12.22 9.60
CA SER A 173 1.85 -12.11 8.23
C SER A 173 0.80 -13.14 7.87
N LEU A 174 0.79 -14.31 8.52
CA LEU A 174 -0.17 -15.37 8.23
C LEU A 174 -1.60 -15.04 8.67
N TYR A 175 -1.77 -14.13 9.64
CA TYR A 175 -3.09 -13.83 10.20
C TYR A 175 -3.30 -12.33 10.38
N GLU A 176 -2.42 -11.62 11.09
CA GLU A 176 -2.63 -10.19 11.39
C GLU A 176 -2.61 -9.29 10.16
N PHE A 177 -1.82 -9.59 9.13
CA PHE A 177 -1.75 -8.74 7.93
C PHE A 177 -3.12 -8.59 7.25
N THR A 178 -3.93 -9.65 7.22
CA THR A 178 -5.30 -9.58 6.67
C THR A 178 -6.25 -8.79 7.57
N PHE A 179 -6.06 -8.84 8.89
CA PHE A 179 -6.81 -8.02 9.83
C PHE A 179 -6.38 -6.55 9.76
N GLU A 180 -5.10 -6.25 9.57
CA GLU A 180 -4.58 -4.89 9.39
C GLU A 180 -5.18 -4.20 8.15
N THR A 181 -5.23 -4.91 7.02
CA THR A 181 -5.93 -4.41 5.82
C THR A 181 -7.40 -4.12 6.12
N THR A 182 -8.05 -4.98 6.91
CA THR A 182 -9.46 -4.80 7.31
C THR A 182 -9.63 -3.59 8.24
N ARG A 183 -8.73 -3.40 9.20
CA ARG A 183 -8.74 -2.26 10.15
C ARG A 183 -8.57 -0.94 9.42
N THR A 184 -7.67 -0.86 8.43
CA THR A 184 -7.51 0.38 7.66
C THR A 184 -8.72 0.68 6.79
N ALA A 185 -9.34 -0.34 6.16
CA ALA A 185 -10.57 -0.16 5.39
C ALA A 185 -11.73 0.32 6.28
N ALA A 186 -11.89 -0.25 7.47
CA ALA A 186 -12.88 0.21 8.45
C ALA A 186 -12.58 1.64 8.93
N SER A 187 -11.31 1.99 9.15
CA SER A 187 -10.89 3.35 9.51
C SER A 187 -11.27 4.37 8.43
N LEU A 188 -10.89 4.11 7.18
CA LEU A 188 -11.24 4.94 6.01
C LEU A 188 -12.75 5.13 5.87
N LEU A 189 -13.51 4.05 6.07
CA LEU A 189 -14.96 4.04 6.00
C LEU A 189 -15.60 4.88 7.12
N PHE A 190 -15.31 4.59 8.38
CA PHE A 190 -15.95 5.23 9.53
C PHE A 190 -15.41 6.61 9.90
N ASN A 191 -14.27 7.03 9.33
CA ASN A 191 -13.84 8.42 9.35
C ASN A 191 -14.37 9.22 8.15
N GLY A 192 -15.18 8.58 7.29
CA GLY A 192 -15.87 9.22 6.16
C GLY A 192 -14.95 9.62 4.99
N VAL A 193 -13.70 9.15 4.96
CA VAL A 193 -12.74 9.47 3.90
C VAL A 193 -13.26 8.96 2.55
N LEU A 194 -13.77 7.74 2.50
CA LEU A 194 -14.30 7.15 1.26
C LEU A 194 -15.59 7.81 0.77
N ASP A 195 -16.37 8.44 1.65
CA ASP A 195 -17.56 9.20 1.30
C ASP A 195 -17.21 10.60 0.78
N ARG A 196 -16.13 11.21 1.30
CA ARG A 196 -15.61 12.51 0.83
C ARG A 196 -14.79 12.39 -0.45
N LEU A 197 -14.11 11.26 -0.66
CA LEU A 197 -13.26 10.97 -1.82
C LEU A 197 -13.81 9.78 -2.62
N PRO A 198 -14.96 9.93 -3.31
CA PRO A 198 -15.59 8.84 -4.05
C PRO A 198 -14.80 8.37 -5.29
N ASP A 199 -13.84 9.16 -5.76
CA ASP A 199 -12.99 8.81 -6.91
C ASP A 199 -11.64 8.18 -6.51
N LEU A 200 -11.38 8.04 -5.20
CA LEU A 200 -10.17 7.41 -4.70
C LEU A 200 -10.19 5.90 -5.02
N LYS A 201 -9.21 5.46 -5.82
CA LYS A 201 -9.05 4.06 -6.24
C LYS A 201 -8.04 3.39 -5.33
N MET A 202 -8.48 2.46 -4.49
CA MET A 202 -7.59 1.70 -3.61
C MET A 202 -7.65 0.21 -3.94
N ILE A 203 -6.47 -0.40 -4.09
CA ILE A 203 -6.26 -1.84 -4.19
C ILE A 203 -5.84 -2.32 -2.80
N LEU A 204 -6.68 -3.12 -2.15
CA LEU A 204 -6.40 -3.67 -0.84
C LEU A 204 -5.77 -5.05 -0.97
N SER A 205 -4.52 -5.20 -0.53
CA SER A 205 -3.80 -6.47 -0.62
C SER A 205 -4.58 -7.63 0.03
N HIS A 206 -4.31 -8.85 -0.44
CA HIS A 206 -4.90 -10.10 0.07
C HIS A 206 -6.44 -10.14 -0.02
N ALA A 207 -7.00 -9.68 -1.14
CA ALA A 207 -8.45 -9.61 -1.40
C ALA A 207 -9.21 -8.79 -0.35
N GLY A 208 -8.63 -7.67 0.10
CA GLY A 208 -9.18 -6.87 1.21
C GLY A 208 -8.97 -7.49 2.60
N GLY A 209 -8.14 -8.53 2.71
CA GLY A 209 -7.93 -9.27 3.95
C GLY A 209 -9.19 -10.02 4.36
N THR A 210 -9.75 -9.68 5.53
CA THR A 210 -11.02 -10.26 6.01
C THR A 210 -12.24 -9.39 5.69
N LEU A 211 -12.03 -8.25 5.03
CA LEU A 211 -13.08 -7.27 4.74
C LEU A 211 -14.28 -7.86 3.98
N PRO A 212 -14.13 -8.66 2.90
CA PRO A 212 -15.30 -9.21 2.20
C PRO A 212 -16.20 -10.05 3.11
N PHE A 213 -15.60 -10.79 4.05
CA PHE A 213 -16.33 -11.60 5.01
C PHE A 213 -16.99 -10.76 6.11
N LEU A 214 -16.35 -9.66 6.51
CA LEU A 214 -16.83 -8.78 7.58
C LEU A 214 -17.67 -7.59 7.09
N ALA A 215 -17.82 -7.37 5.79
CA ALA A 215 -18.52 -6.21 5.24
C ALA A 215 -19.94 -6.03 5.83
N ARG A 216 -20.73 -7.10 5.89
CA ARG A 216 -22.06 -7.06 6.51
C ARG A 216 -22.02 -6.84 8.02
N ARG A 217 -20.94 -7.22 8.70
CA ARG A 217 -20.78 -6.92 10.13
C ARG A 217 -20.59 -5.41 10.35
N LEU A 218 -19.87 -4.74 9.46
CA LEU A 218 -19.65 -3.30 9.54
C LEU A 218 -20.95 -2.49 9.40
N THR A 219 -21.98 -3.02 8.73
CA THR A 219 -23.29 -2.33 8.64
C THR A 219 -24.00 -2.17 9.99
N TYR A 220 -23.64 -2.97 11.01
CA TYR A 220 -24.17 -2.83 12.36
C TYR A 220 -23.47 -1.73 13.17
N GLY A 221 -22.57 -0.94 12.57
CA GLY A 221 -21.76 0.07 13.26
C GLY A 221 -22.57 0.95 14.20
N THR A 222 -23.60 1.66 13.69
CA THR A 222 -24.45 2.54 14.52
C THR A 222 -25.38 1.76 15.47
N THR A 223 -25.76 0.53 15.13
CA THR A 223 -26.53 -0.36 16.03
C THR A 223 -25.71 -0.74 17.26
N ILE A 224 -24.41 -0.98 17.10
CA ILE A 224 -23.50 -1.39 18.18
C ILE A 224 -22.96 -0.15 18.92
N GLY A 225 -22.64 0.91 18.20
CA GLY A 225 -22.04 2.14 18.72
C GLY A 225 -22.78 3.37 18.23
N ALA A 226 -23.75 3.85 19.02
CA ALA A 226 -24.50 5.08 18.73
C ALA A 226 -23.60 6.32 18.55
N TYR A 227 -22.40 6.34 19.14
CA TYR A 227 -21.40 7.40 18.97
C TYR A 227 -20.87 7.53 17.51
N LEU A 228 -21.24 6.62 16.61
CA LEU A 228 -20.90 6.68 15.20
C LEU A 228 -21.92 7.46 14.37
N GLU A 229 -23.08 7.86 14.91
CA GLU A 229 -24.17 8.49 14.15
C GLU A 229 -23.71 9.69 13.29
N ASP A 230 -22.89 10.58 13.84
CA ASP A 230 -22.41 11.79 13.12
C ASP A 230 -21.45 11.50 11.96
N ARG A 231 -20.90 10.29 11.90
CA ARG A 231 -19.92 9.86 10.89
C ARG A 231 -20.26 8.51 10.27
N ALA A 232 -21.52 8.09 10.38
CA ALA A 232 -21.98 6.84 9.85
C ALA A 232 -21.85 6.85 8.32
N PRO A 233 -21.23 5.83 7.71
CA PRO A 233 -21.13 5.76 6.26
C PRO A 233 -22.53 5.71 5.63
N LYS A 234 -22.73 6.47 4.55
CA LYS A 234 -24.05 6.53 3.89
C LYS A 234 -24.49 5.19 3.31
N ASP A 235 -23.54 4.46 2.72
CA ASP A 235 -23.73 3.14 2.15
C ASP A 235 -22.46 2.30 2.35
N VAL A 236 -22.45 1.47 3.39
CA VAL A 236 -21.29 0.63 3.71
C VAL A 236 -20.96 -0.34 2.58
N ILE A 237 -21.96 -1.03 2.02
CA ILE A 237 -21.71 -2.09 1.03
C ILE A 237 -21.33 -1.47 -0.31
N GLY A 238 -22.03 -0.42 -0.75
CA GLY A 238 -21.69 0.30 -1.97
C GLY A 238 -20.32 0.95 -1.90
N THR A 239 -19.99 1.62 -0.79
CA THR A 239 -18.67 2.25 -0.62
C THR A 239 -17.53 1.22 -0.62
N LEU A 240 -17.68 0.10 0.09
CA LEU A 240 -16.65 -0.95 0.08
C LEU A 240 -16.56 -1.67 -1.27
N GLY A 241 -17.68 -1.82 -2.00
CA GLY A 241 -17.73 -2.44 -3.33
C GLY A 241 -17.01 -1.65 -4.42
N ARG A 242 -16.58 -0.40 -4.16
CA ARG A 242 -15.74 0.39 -5.06
C ARG A 242 -14.24 0.12 -4.91
N LEU A 243 -13.83 -0.57 -3.84
CA LEU A 243 -12.43 -0.89 -3.60
C LEU A 243 -12.04 -2.14 -4.41
N HIS A 244 -10.76 -2.23 -4.77
CA HIS A 244 -10.19 -3.29 -5.59
C HIS A 244 -9.40 -4.30 -4.75
#